data_AF-A0A2G2LLD7-F1
#
_entry.id   AF-A0A2G2LLD7-F1
#
_cell.length_a   1.000
_cell.length_b   1.000
_cell.length_c   1.000
_cell.angle_alpha   90.00
_cell.angle_beta   90.00
_cell.angle_gamma   90.00
#
_symmetry.space_group_name_H-M   'P 1'
#
loop_
_entity.id
_entity.type
_entity.pdbx_description
1 polymer ?
#
loop_
_entity_poly.entity_id
_entity_poly.type
_entity_poly.pdbx_seq_one_letter_code
_entity_poly.pdbx_strand_id
1 'polypeptide(L)' 'MTSDSQVKSENTALPPHKTVYVDTDRVACDGGGGALGHPKVYYDLDQNGEAHCFYCCAHFIKK' A
#
# COMPACT_ATOMS: atom_id res chain seq x y z
N MET A 1 -14.62 -25.01 -35.29
CA MET A 1 -14.26 -25.23 -33.86
C MET A 1 -12.87 -24.66 -33.59
N THR A 2 -12.64 -23.43 -34.03
CA THR A 2 -11.38 -22.71 -33.82
C THR A 2 -11.79 -21.31 -33.40
N SER A 3 -11.21 -20.82 -32.31
CA SER A 3 -10.90 -19.41 -32.03
C SER A 3 -10.50 -19.34 -30.57
N ASP A 4 -9.21 -19.54 -30.33
CA ASP A 4 -8.49 -19.14 -29.12
C ASP A 4 -9.06 -17.82 -28.55
N SER A 5 -9.55 -17.91 -27.32
CA SER A 5 -9.91 -16.75 -26.50
C SER A 5 -8.63 -15.95 -26.21
N GLN A 6 -8.37 -14.96 -27.05
CA GLN A 6 -7.27 -14.03 -26.93
C GLN A 6 -7.36 -13.29 -25.59
N VAL A 7 -6.41 -13.57 -24.70
CA VAL A 7 -6.12 -12.77 -23.51
C VAL A 7 -5.72 -11.37 -23.98
N LYS A 8 -6.61 -10.39 -23.84
CA LYS A 8 -6.29 -8.98 -24.04
C LYS A 8 -5.46 -8.50 -22.86
N SER A 9 -4.15 -8.43 -23.06
CA SER A 9 -3.20 -7.80 -22.13
C SER A 9 -3.37 -6.29 -22.18
N GLU A 10 -4.33 -5.76 -21.41
CA GLU A 10 -4.40 -4.33 -21.13
C GLU A 10 -3.46 -4.04 -19.97
N ASN A 11 -2.34 -3.37 -20.29
CA ASN A 11 -1.29 -2.91 -19.37
C ASN A 11 -1.91 -1.97 -18.32
N THR A 12 -2.55 -2.55 -17.33
CA THR A 12 -3.23 -1.83 -16.26
C THR A 12 -2.17 -1.54 -15.21
N ALA A 13 -1.52 -0.38 -15.33
CA ALA A 13 -0.72 0.15 -14.24
C ALA A 13 -1.63 0.18 -13.00
N LEU A 14 -1.37 -0.71 -12.05
CA LEU A 14 -2.09 -0.74 -10.79
C LEU A 14 -2.04 0.68 -10.22
N PRO A 15 -3.17 1.20 -9.70
CA PRO A 15 -3.18 2.53 -9.10
C PRO A 15 -2.04 2.61 -8.08
N PRO A 16 -1.23 3.68 -8.13
CA PRO A 16 -0.04 3.76 -7.31
C PRO A 16 -0.43 3.62 -5.85
N HIS A 17 0.22 2.67 -5.18
CA HIS A 17 0.08 2.48 -3.75
C HIS A 17 0.46 3.80 -3.04
N LYS A 18 -0.28 4.16 -2.00
CA LYS A 18 -0.04 5.42 -1.29
C LYS A 18 1.34 5.39 -0.61
N THR A 19 2.30 6.18 -1.10
CA THR A 19 3.61 6.33 -0.45
C THR A 19 3.59 7.52 0.52
N VAL A 20 4.11 7.34 1.74
CA VAL A 20 4.11 8.33 2.82
C VAL A 20 5.52 8.44 3.41
N TYR A 21 6.09 9.63 3.39
CA TYR A 21 7.39 9.88 4.03
C TYR A 21 7.22 10.24 5.49
N VAL A 22 7.99 9.59 6.36
CA VAL A 22 7.93 9.75 7.81
C VAL A 22 9.31 10.03 8.39
N ASP A 23 9.35 10.67 9.56
CA ASP A 23 10.60 11.04 10.24
C ASP A 23 10.86 10.18 11.49
N THR A 24 10.00 9.17 11.74
CA THR A 24 10.02 8.31 12.93
C THR A 24 10.31 6.86 12.55
N ASP A 25 10.81 6.07 13.50
CA ASP A 25 11.04 4.62 13.33
C ASP A 25 9.79 3.75 13.53
N ARG A 26 8.71 4.36 14.01
CA ARG A 26 7.40 3.74 14.17
C ARG A 26 6.32 4.63 13.55
N VAL A 27 5.39 4.02 12.85
CA VAL A 27 4.24 4.69 12.22
C VAL A 27 2.92 4.12 12.74
N ALA A 28 1.91 4.98 12.82
CA ALA A 28 0.53 4.59 13.09
C ALA A 28 -0.31 4.81 11.83
N CYS A 29 -1.06 3.79 11.43
CA CYS A 29 -1.96 3.87 10.29
C CYS A 29 -3.40 3.55 10.73
N ASP A 30 -4.33 4.43 10.40
CA ASP A 30 -5.77 4.29 10.67
C ASP A 30 -6.62 4.40 9.38
N GLY A 31 -5.98 4.30 8.21
CA GLY A 31 -6.64 4.36 6.91
C GLY A 31 -7.33 5.70 6.60
N GLY A 32 -6.99 6.79 7.31
CA GLY A 32 -7.60 8.11 7.09
C GLY A 32 -8.63 8.52 8.15
N GLY A 33 -8.70 7.81 9.29
CA GLY A 33 -9.39 8.26 10.50
C GLY A 33 -10.93 8.27 10.44
N GLY A 34 -11.54 7.69 9.40
CA GLY A 34 -13.00 7.65 9.20
C GLY A 34 -13.56 6.23 9.06
N ALA A 35 -14.87 6.13 8.80
CA ALA A 35 -15.57 4.84 8.69
C ALA A 35 -15.10 3.94 7.54
N LEU A 36 -14.44 4.52 6.52
CA LEU A 36 -13.86 3.80 5.38
C LEU A 36 -12.39 3.40 5.59
N GLY A 37 -11.82 3.75 6.75
CA GLY A 37 -10.45 3.37 7.12
C GLY A 37 -10.37 1.95 7.67
N HIS A 38 -9.35 1.72 8.48
CA HIS A 38 -9.16 0.48 9.23
C HIS A 38 -8.80 0.79 10.69
N PRO A 39 -8.90 -0.20 11.60
CA PRO A 39 -8.45 0.00 12.98
C PRO A 39 -7.02 0.54 13.03
N LYS A 40 -6.76 1.41 14.00
CA LYS A 40 -5.42 1.98 14.20
C LYS A 40 -4.43 0.84 14.49
N VAL A 41 -3.47 0.67 13.60
CA VAL A 41 -2.38 -0.30 13.72
C VAL A 41 -1.04 0.43 13.67
N TYR A 42 -0.04 -0.20 14.28
CA TYR A 42 1.31 0.34 14.37
C TYR A 42 2.27 -0.57 13.62
N TYR A 43 3.19 0.03 12.89
CA TYR A 43 4.28 -0.66 12.20
C TYR A 43 5.59 -0.02 12.61
N ASP A 44 6.58 -0.85 12.88
CA ASP A 44 7.97 -0.43 13.02
C ASP A 44 8.61 -0.50 11.63
N LEU A 45 9.38 0.52 11.25
CA LEU A 45 10.10 0.50 9.98
C LEU A 45 11.26 -0.49 10.06
N ASP A 46 11.51 -1.15 8.94
CA ASP A 46 12.60 -2.11 8.82
C ASP A 46 13.98 -1.43 8.79
N GLN A 47 15.04 -2.23 8.56
CA GLN A 47 16.41 -1.71 8.50
C GLN A 47 16.64 -0.74 7.32
N ASN A 48 15.81 -0.80 6.29
CA ASN A 48 15.84 0.11 5.15
C ASN A 48 15.00 1.38 5.39
N GLY A 49 14.33 1.47 6.54
CA GLY A 49 13.40 2.55 6.83
C GLY A 49 12.12 2.42 6.03
N GLU A 50 11.64 1.20 5.77
CA GLU A 50 10.40 0.95 5.04
C GLU A 50 9.39 0.14 5.86
N ALA A 51 8.10 0.39 5.65
CA ALA A 51 7.02 -0.41 6.20
C ALA A 51 5.77 -0.38 5.30
N HIS A 52 4.96 -1.43 5.33
CA HIS A 52 3.71 -1.51 4.56
C HIS A 52 2.51 -1.75 5.48
N CYS A 53 1.43 -1.00 5.26
CA CYS A 53 0.15 -1.30 5.90
C CYS A 53 -0.59 -2.42 5.15
N PHE A 54 -0.99 -3.47 5.87
CA PHE A 54 -1.73 -4.61 5.30
C PHE A 54 -3.18 -4.30 4.90
N TYR A 55 -3.72 -3.15 5.30
CA TYR A 55 -5.11 -2.78 5.01
C TYR A 55 -5.23 -1.85 3.82
N CYS A 56 -4.52 -0.71 3.85
CA CYS A 56 -4.60 0.32 2.81
C CYS A 56 -3.44 0.26 1.80
N CYS A 57 -2.54 -0.72 1.93
CA CYS A 57 -1.34 -0.87 1.11
C CYS A 57 -0.48 0.41 1.04
N ALA A 58 -0.53 1.22 2.11
CA ALA A 58 0.32 2.40 2.21
C ALA A 58 1.78 1.96 2.46
N HIS A 59 2.70 2.53 1.70
CA HIS A 59 4.15 2.34 1.85
C HIS A 59 4.72 3.51 2.62
N PHE A 60 5.29 3.25 3.79
CA PHE A 60 5.93 4.25 4.62
C PHE A 60 7.43 4.19 4.39
N ILE A 61 8.05 5.34 4.13
CA ILE A 61 9.48 5.47 3.88
C ILE A 61 10.04 6.51 4.85
N LYS A 62 11.10 6.16 5.58
CA LYS A 62 11.82 7.09 6.44
C LYS A 62 12.63 8.06 5.59
N LYS A 63 12.57 9.36 5.91
CA LYS A 63 13.40 10.37 5.24
C LYS A 63 14.87 10.28 5.62
#